data_AF-A0A7W1QE45-F1
#
_entry.id   AF-A0A7W1QE45-F1
#
_cell.length_a   1.000
_cell.length_b   1.000
_cell.length_c   1.000
_cell.angle_alpha   90.00
_cell.angle_beta   90.00
_cell.angle_gamma   90.00
#
_symmetry.space_group_name_H-M   'P 1'
#
loop_
_entity.id
_entity.type
_entity.pdbx_description
1 polymer ?
#
loop_
_entity_poly.entity_id
_entity_poly.type
_entity_poly.pdbx_seq_one_letter_code
_entity_poly.pdbx_strand_id
1 'polypeptide(L)'
;MGISTLMQRSYRIARDGRTVVCDTLALRGEIDVLREALAWKRDRLARLEHDDTGDVLVLRSWMTLDDMLAATSVFGDEAPLTLTSEEAVMLFELTTSYVAERDVESYQPLEERERIALLRVMSGPLMDCCCEFVAAQAEVREPPLPV
;
A
#
# COMPACT_ATOMS: atom_id res chain seq x y z
N MET A 1 -18.26 -10.44 4.58
CA MET A 1 -16.83 -10.67 4.35
C MET A 1 -16.55 -10.28 2.92
N GLY A 2 -16.05 -9.06 2.69
CA GLY A 2 -15.57 -8.66 1.37
C GLY A 2 -14.28 -9.40 1.08
N ILE A 3 -14.18 -10.04 -0.08
CA ILE A 3 -12.94 -10.64 -0.57
C ILE A 3 -12.12 -9.49 -1.14
N SER A 4 -10.92 -9.23 -0.62
CA SER A 4 -10.05 -8.20 -1.18
C SER A 4 -9.55 -8.64 -2.55
N THR A 5 -9.62 -7.75 -3.55
CA THR A 5 -9.14 -8.05 -4.91
C THR A 5 -7.62 -8.05 -4.99
N LEU A 6 -6.93 -7.54 -3.96
CA LEU A 6 -5.48 -7.60 -3.81
C LEU A 6 -4.92 -9.04 -3.75
N MET A 7 -5.78 -10.06 -3.69
CA MET A 7 -5.34 -11.46 -3.73
C MET A 7 -4.85 -11.91 -5.12
N GLN A 8 -5.32 -11.27 -6.21
CA GLN A 8 -4.83 -11.58 -7.55
C GLN A 8 -3.61 -10.71 -7.86
N ARG A 9 -2.43 -11.34 -7.83
CA ARG A 9 -1.13 -10.67 -8.00
C ARG A 9 -0.27 -11.41 -9.01
N SER A 10 0.50 -10.65 -9.77
CA SER A 10 1.55 -11.19 -10.63
C SER A 10 2.82 -10.35 -10.49
N TYR A 11 3.96 -11.02 -10.38
CA TYR A 11 5.26 -10.38 -10.25
C TYR A 11 6.00 -10.41 -11.58
N ARG A 12 6.65 -9.30 -11.93
CA ARG A 12 7.52 -9.21 -13.11
C ARG A 12 8.68 -8.27 -12.88
N ILE A 13 9.72 -8.43 -13.70
CA ILE A 13 10.80 -7.45 -13.81
C ILE A 13 10.29 -6.25 -14.61
N ALA A 14 10.53 -5.04 -14.09
CA ALA A 14 10.20 -3.78 -14.75
C ALA A 14 11.07 -3.56 -15.99
N ARG A 15 10.74 -2.52 -16.77
CA ARG A 15 11.44 -2.20 -18.03
C ARG A 15 12.92 -1.84 -17.84
N ASP A 16 13.32 -1.49 -16.62
CA ASP A 16 14.72 -1.25 -16.26
C ASP A 16 15.56 -2.52 -16.13
N GLY A 17 14.93 -3.70 -16.20
CA GLY A 17 15.58 -5.00 -16.09
C GLY A 17 16.08 -5.35 -14.69
N ARG A 18 15.72 -4.57 -13.66
CA ARG A 18 16.27 -4.72 -12.30
C ARG A 18 15.21 -4.67 -11.20
N THR A 19 14.18 -3.86 -11.38
CA THR A 19 13.16 -3.66 -10.36
C THR A 19 12.09 -4.72 -10.49
N VAL A 20 11.74 -5.40 -9.41
CA VAL A 20 10.56 -6.26 -9.37
C VAL A 20 9.34 -5.40 -9.06
N VAL A 21 8.26 -5.59 -9.81
CA VAL A 21 6.96 -4.96 -9.58
C VAL A 21 5.86 -6.01 -9.45
N CYS A 22 4.84 -5.69 -8.67
CA CYS A 22 3.63 -6.48 -8.49
C CYS A 22 2.47 -5.77 -9.19
N ASP A 23 1.89 -6.43 -10.19
CA ASP A 23 0.63 -5.98 -10.79
C ASP A 23 -0.55 -6.66 -10.08
N THR A 24 -1.55 -5.88 -9.68
CA THR A 24 -2.77 -6.35 -8.99
C THR A 24 -3.99 -5.50 -9.41
N LEU A 25 -5.16 -5.87 -8.91
CA LEU A 25 -6.40 -5.12 -9.07
C LEU A 25 -6.89 -4.64 -7.70
N ALA A 26 -7.24 -3.36 -7.61
CA ALA A 26 -7.85 -2.78 -6.43
C ALA A 26 -9.27 -2.30 -6.77
N LEU A 27 -10.21 -2.57 -5.87
CA LEU A 27 -11.55 -2.01 -5.98
C LEU A 27 -11.52 -0.51 -5.67
N ARG A 28 -12.44 0.25 -6.27
CA ARG A 28 -12.60 1.69 -5.98
C ARG A 28 -12.71 1.96 -4.48
N GLY A 29 -13.53 1.18 -3.77
CA GLY A 29 -13.68 1.33 -2.33
C GLY A 29 -12.39 1.07 -1.54
N GLU A 30 -11.53 0.16 -2.01
CA GLU A 30 -10.22 -0.08 -1.40
C GLU A 30 -9.28 1.12 -1.63
N ILE A 31 -9.27 1.67 -2.84
CA ILE A 31 -8.49 2.87 -3.17
C ILE A 31 -8.94 4.06 -2.34
N ASP A 32 -10.25 4.31 -2.25
CA ASP A 32 -10.79 5.44 -1.50
C ASP A 32 -10.41 5.35 -0.02
N VAL A 33 -10.52 4.15 0.57
CA VAL A 33 -10.12 3.90 1.96
C VAL A 33 -8.61 4.05 2.19
N LEU A 34 -7.77 3.61 1.24
CA LEU A 34 -6.32 3.84 1.29
C LEU A 34 -5.98 5.32 1.23
N ARG A 35 -6.65 6.09 0.36
CA ARG A 35 -6.44 7.54 0.23
C ARG A 35 -6.86 8.29 1.48
N GLU A 36 -7.98 7.92 2.10
CA GLU A 36 -8.40 8.46 3.40
C GLU A 36 -7.38 8.15 4.51
N ALA A 37 -6.87 6.91 4.55
CA ALA A 37 -5.81 6.55 5.50
C ALA A 37 -4.54 7.37 5.26
N LEU A 38 -4.19 7.61 3.99
CA LEU A 38 -3.01 8.38 3.59
C LEU A 38 -3.17 9.87 3.95
N ALA A 39 -4.35 10.45 3.74
CA ALA A 39 -4.67 11.80 4.18
C ALA A 39 -4.48 11.94 5.71
N TRP A 40 -4.99 10.97 6.49
CA TRP A 40 -4.74 10.92 7.93
C TRP A 40 -3.25 10.85 8.29
N LYS A 41 -2.47 10.00 7.60
CA LYS A 41 -1.03 9.86 7.86
C LYS A 41 -0.29 11.16 7.57
N ARG A 42 -0.62 11.83 6.46
CA ARG A 42 -0.06 13.14 6.08
C ARG A 42 -0.40 14.22 7.10
N ASP A 43 -1.66 14.31 7.50
CA ASP A 43 -2.11 15.28 8.52
C ASP A 43 -1.41 15.07 9.86
N ARG A 44 -1.14 13.80 10.22
CA ARG A 44 -0.39 13.47 11.41
C ARG A 44 1.07 13.88 11.28
N LEU A 45 1.72 13.57 10.16
CA LEU A 45 3.11 13.97 9.91
C LEU A 45 3.25 15.49 9.96
N ALA A 46 2.37 16.24 9.29
CA ALA A 46 2.41 17.71 9.26
C ALA A 46 2.28 18.38 10.65
N ARG A 47 1.80 17.66 11.67
CA ARG A 47 1.73 18.16 13.06
C ARG A 47 2.99 17.87 13.88
N LEU A 48 3.88 17.01 13.39
CA LEU A 48 5.17 16.75 14.01
C LEU A 48 6.15 17.81 13.53
N GLU A 49 6.96 18.35 14.44
CA GLU A 49 8.08 19.22 14.06
C GLU A 49 9.10 18.36 13.30
N HIS A 50 9.26 18.64 12.00
CA HIS A 50 10.20 17.96 11.12
C HIS A 50 11.53 18.70 11.13
N ASP A 51 12.45 18.27 12.00
CA ASP A 51 13.79 18.88 12.12
C ASP A 51 14.86 18.14 11.31
N ASP A 52 14.52 17.07 10.59
CA ASP A 52 15.47 16.26 9.81
C ASP A 52 15.09 16.16 8.32
N THR A 53 16.12 16.11 7.46
CA THR A 53 16.02 15.85 6.01
C THR A 53 15.39 14.49 5.71
N GLY A 54 15.55 13.51 6.61
CA GLY A 54 14.91 12.19 6.49
C GLY A 54 13.38 12.26 6.44
N ASP A 55 12.78 13.11 7.27
CA ASP A 55 11.32 13.28 7.34
C ASP A 55 10.74 13.85 6.03
N VAL A 56 11.47 14.75 5.38
CA VAL A 56 11.08 15.34 4.10
C VAL A 56 11.04 14.28 2.99
N LEU A 57 12.01 13.36 2.96
CA LEU A 57 12.03 12.26 1.99
C LEU A 57 10.87 11.29 2.23
N VAL A 58 10.60 10.95 3.48
CA VAL A 58 9.46 10.09 3.85
C VAL A 58 8.15 10.74 3.41
N LEU A 59 7.93 12.03 3.71
CA LEU A 59 6.74 12.76 3.28
C LEU A 59 6.58 12.75 1.75
N ARG A 60 7.68 12.93 1.01
CA ARG A 60 7.67 12.88 -0.45
C ARG A 60 7.26 11.52 -0.99
N SER A 61 7.72 10.43 -0.37
CA SER A 61 7.29 9.08 -0.75
C SER A 61 5.79 8.91 -0.53
N TRP A 62 5.24 9.38 0.60
CA TRP A 62 3.80 9.34 0.86
C TRP A 62 2.99 10.14 -0.16
N MET A 63 3.48 11.31 -0.57
CA MET A 63 2.83 12.11 -1.62
C MET A 63 2.84 11.40 -2.98
N THR A 64 3.96 10.75 -3.32
CA THR A 64 4.06 9.98 -4.57
C THR A 64 3.07 8.81 -4.58
N LEU A 65 2.90 8.14 -3.44
CA LEU A 65 1.90 7.08 -3.28
C LEU A 65 0.46 7.62 -3.41
N ASP A 66 0.17 8.81 -2.88
CA ASP A 66 -1.13 9.48 -3.05
C ASP A 66 -1.42 9.79 -4.51
N ASP A 67 -0.45 10.39 -5.22
CA ASP A 67 -0.59 10.75 -6.63
C ASP A 67 -0.86 9.49 -7.49
N MET A 68 -0.17 8.38 -7.19
CA MET A 68 -0.41 7.10 -7.84
C MET A 68 -1.84 6.60 -7.57
N LEU A 69 -2.29 6.57 -6.31
CA LEU A 69 -3.66 6.14 -5.97
C LEU A 69 -4.73 7.06 -6.57
N ALA A 70 -4.47 8.37 -6.62
CA ALA A 70 -5.35 9.36 -7.24
C ALA A 70 -5.47 9.10 -8.75
N ALA A 71 -4.35 8.83 -9.43
CA ALA A 71 -4.36 8.45 -10.85
C ALA A 71 -5.11 7.13 -11.08
N THR A 72 -5.03 6.18 -10.15
CA THR A 72 -5.75 4.91 -10.25
C THR A 72 -7.25 5.07 -9.97
N SER A 73 -7.67 6.07 -9.20
CA SER A 73 -9.09 6.31 -8.87
C SER A 73 -9.97 6.73 -10.05
N VAL A 74 -9.39 7.06 -11.22
CA VAL A 74 -10.17 7.41 -12.42
C VAL A 74 -10.68 6.20 -13.19
N PHE A 75 -10.13 5.01 -12.95
CA PHE A 75 -10.61 3.75 -13.53
C PHE A 75 -11.84 3.27 -12.76
N GLY A 76 -12.85 2.70 -13.44
CA GLY A 76 -14.21 2.39 -12.96
C GLY A 76 -14.37 1.78 -11.56
N ASP A 77 -14.95 0.60 -11.43
CA ASP A 77 -15.14 -0.05 -10.11
C ASP A 77 -13.93 -0.87 -9.68
N GLU A 78 -13.13 -1.31 -10.65
CA GLU A 78 -11.86 -2.01 -10.48
C GLU A 78 -10.77 -1.26 -11.26
N ALA A 79 -9.59 -1.16 -10.67
CA ALA A 79 -8.49 -0.43 -11.25
C ALA A 79 -7.17 -1.22 -11.15
N PRO A 80 -6.36 -1.22 -12.23
CA PRO A 80 -5.04 -1.83 -12.19
C PRO A 80 -4.10 -1.03 -11.30
N LEU A 81 -3.36 -1.74 -10.46
CA LEU A 81 -2.37 -1.18 -9.55
C LEU A 81 -1.05 -1.92 -9.76
N THR A 82 -0.01 -1.17 -10.13
CA THR A 82 1.36 -1.69 -10.21
C THR A 82 2.14 -1.12 -9.03
N LEU A 83 2.60 -1.99 -8.14
CA LEU A 83 3.35 -1.63 -6.95
C LEU A 83 4.81 -2.02 -7.10
N THR A 84 5.68 -1.19 -6.57
CA THR A 84 7.05 -1.55 -6.18
C THR A 84 7.03 -2.20 -4.79
N SER A 85 8.16 -2.80 -4.41
CA SER A 85 8.34 -3.34 -3.06
C SER A 85 8.22 -2.25 -1.98
N GLU A 86 8.70 -1.04 -2.24
CA GLU A 86 8.63 0.07 -1.29
C GLU A 86 7.18 0.55 -1.11
N GLU A 87 6.44 0.71 -2.20
CA GLU A 87 5.03 1.10 -2.16
C GLU A 87 4.15 0.04 -1.46
N ALA A 88 4.43 -1.25 -1.67
CA ALA A 88 3.71 -2.32 -0.97
C ALA A 88 3.95 -2.28 0.55
N VAL A 89 5.19 -2.07 0.98
CA VAL A 89 5.53 -1.88 2.40
C VAL A 89 4.85 -0.65 2.97
N MET A 90 4.88 0.48 2.24
CA MET A 90 4.21 1.70 2.67
C MET A 90 2.69 1.51 2.81
N LEU A 91 2.02 0.82 1.89
CA LEU A 91 0.59 0.52 2.02
C LEU A 91 0.31 -0.40 3.21
N PHE A 92 1.16 -1.39 3.46
CA PHE A 92 1.05 -2.26 4.64
C PHE A 92 1.22 -1.46 5.94
N GLU A 93 2.26 -0.63 6.04
CA GLU A 93 2.48 0.24 7.20
C GLU A 93 1.36 1.24 7.41
N LEU A 94 0.81 1.80 6.32
CA LEU A 94 -0.30 2.73 6.36
C LEU A 94 -1.55 2.08 6.95
N THR A 95 -1.93 0.92 6.40
CA THR A 95 -3.14 0.19 6.81
C THR A 95 -3.04 -0.26 8.27
N THR A 96 -1.89 -0.82 8.66
CA THR A 96 -1.66 -1.27 10.04
C THR A 96 -1.58 -0.12 11.02
N SER A 97 -0.89 0.98 10.69
CA SER A 97 -0.82 2.18 11.55
C SER A 97 -2.20 2.80 11.76
N TYR A 98 -2.99 2.93 10.68
CA TYR A 98 -4.32 3.50 10.77
C TYR A 98 -5.21 2.65 11.67
N VAL A 99 -5.26 1.34 11.44
CA VAL A 99 -6.07 0.42 12.27
C VAL A 99 -5.61 0.45 13.72
N ALA A 100 -4.31 0.39 13.99
CA ALA A 100 -3.79 0.37 15.36
C ALA A 100 -4.14 1.62 16.17
N GLU A 101 -4.22 2.79 15.52
CA GLU A 101 -4.47 4.06 16.21
C GLU A 101 -5.92 4.50 16.16
N ARG A 102 -6.67 4.04 15.17
CA ARG A 102 -8.07 4.42 14.98
C ARG A 102 -9.03 3.37 15.51
N ASP A 103 -8.67 2.09 15.60
CA ASP A 103 -9.51 1.08 16.23
C ASP A 103 -9.42 1.18 17.76
N VAL A 104 -10.17 2.13 18.31
CA VAL A 104 -10.21 2.43 19.75
C VAL A 104 -11.48 1.91 20.38
N GLU A 105 -11.45 1.66 21.69
CA GLU A 105 -12.60 1.10 22.45
C GLU A 105 -13.79 2.08 22.62
N SER A 106 -13.70 3.30 22.08
CA SER A 106 -14.77 4.31 22.14
C SER A 106 -15.77 4.18 20.98
N TYR A 107 -16.93 4.83 21.11
CA TYR A 107 -17.89 4.92 20.01
C TYR A 107 -17.27 5.57 18.76
N GLN A 108 -17.44 4.93 17.61
CA GLN A 108 -17.00 5.43 16.30
C GLN A 108 -18.18 5.54 15.33
N PRO A 109 -18.19 6.56 14.45
CA PRO A 109 -19.14 6.62 13.34
C PRO A 109 -19.13 5.35 12.48
N LEU A 110 -20.26 5.03 11.83
CA LEU A 110 -20.35 3.85 10.97
C LEU A 110 -19.29 3.86 9.86
N GLU A 111 -19.12 4.99 9.19
CA GLU A 111 -18.12 5.18 8.12
C GLU A 111 -16.69 4.85 8.58
N GLU A 112 -16.32 5.25 9.80
CA GLU A 112 -15.00 4.95 10.37
C GLU A 112 -14.82 3.44 10.60
N ARG A 113 -15.85 2.77 11.13
CA ARG A 113 -15.81 1.33 11.39
C ARG A 113 -15.72 0.52 10.09
N GLU A 114 -16.44 0.94 9.06
CA GLU A 114 -16.37 0.33 7.73
C GLU A 114 -14.98 0.51 7.11
N ARG A 115 -14.38 1.70 7.24
CA ARG A 115 -13.01 1.96 6.81
C ARG A 115 -12.01 1.06 7.52
N ILE A 116 -12.07 0.98 8.85
CA ILE A 116 -11.20 0.11 9.66
C ILE A 116 -11.37 -1.35 9.28
N ALA A 117 -12.61 -1.81 9.07
CA ALA A 117 -12.89 -3.18 8.66
C ALA A 117 -12.27 -3.51 7.31
N LEU A 118 -12.34 -2.59 6.33
CA LEU A 118 -11.73 -2.80 5.01
C LEU A 118 -10.20 -2.82 5.10
N LEU A 119 -9.59 -1.85 5.80
CA LEU A 119 -8.13 -1.81 6.00
C LEU A 119 -7.59 -3.07 6.70
N ARG A 120 -8.34 -3.62 7.66
CA ARG A 120 -8.00 -4.91 8.30
C ARG A 120 -7.97 -6.06 7.32
N VAL A 121 -8.98 -6.14 6.45
CA VAL A 121 -9.05 -7.19 5.41
C VAL A 121 -7.88 -7.06 4.43
N MET A 122 -7.48 -5.83 4.09
CA MET A 122 -6.36 -5.57 3.17
C MET A 122 -4.97 -5.82 3.78
N SER A 123 -4.84 -5.72 5.11
CA SER A 123 -3.54 -5.85 5.79
C SER A 123 -2.86 -7.20 5.54
N GLY A 124 -3.64 -8.29 5.50
CA GLY A 124 -3.12 -9.64 5.20
C GLY A 124 -2.54 -9.75 3.79
N PRO A 125 -3.34 -9.51 2.73
CA PRO A 125 -2.85 -9.48 1.35
C PRO A 125 -1.66 -8.53 1.11
N LEU A 126 -1.61 -7.39 1.80
CA LEU A 126 -0.45 -6.48 1.70
C LEU A 126 0.80 -7.05 2.37
N MET A 127 0.67 -7.72 3.52
CA MET A 127 1.77 -8.44 4.16
C MET A 127 2.30 -9.58 3.29
N ASP A 128 1.38 -10.38 2.72
CA ASP A 128 1.73 -11.46 1.78
C ASP A 128 2.46 -10.88 0.56
N CYS A 129 2.04 -9.70 0.08
CA CYS A 129 2.65 -9.04 -1.07
C CYS A 129 4.09 -8.64 -0.77
N CYS A 130 4.34 -8.10 0.44
CA CYS A 130 5.68 -7.78 0.91
C CYS A 130 6.57 -9.02 1.00
N CYS A 131 6.04 -10.14 1.50
CA CYS A 131 6.79 -11.41 1.58
C CYS A 131 7.13 -11.96 0.19
N GLU A 132 6.18 -11.93 -0.74
CA GLU A 132 6.36 -12.36 -2.13
C GLU A 132 7.38 -11.50 -2.88
N PHE A 133 7.46 -10.19 -2.60
CA PHE A 133 8.54 -9.34 -3.13
C PHE A 133 9.92 -9.80 -2.68
N VAL A 134 10.09 -10.18 -1.41
CA VAL A 134 11.38 -10.68 -0.90
C VAL A 134 11.79 -11.95 -1.63
N ALA A 135 10.85 -12.87 -1.85
CA ALA A 135 11.10 -14.09 -2.61
C ALA A 135 11.46 -13.79 -4.08
N ALA A 136 10.67 -12.96 -4.76
CA ALA A 136 10.91 -12.61 -6.17
C ALA A 136 12.24 -11.85 -6.37
N GLN A 137 12.64 -10.99 -5.44
CA GLN A 137 13.93 -10.31 -5.50
C GLN A 137 15.11 -11.26 -5.27
N ALA A 138 14.94 -12.32 -4.48
CA ALA A 138 15.97 -13.33 -4.28
C ALA A 138 16.22 -14.12 -5.57
N GLU A 139 15.16 -14.52 -6.27
CA GLU A 139 15.25 -15.24 -7.56
C GLU A 139 15.99 -14.42 -8.63
N VAL A 140 15.76 -13.10 -8.69
CA VAL A 140 16.46 -12.21 -9.63
C VAL A 140 17.96 -12.07 -9.32
N ARG A 141 18.34 -12.24 -8.05
CA ARG A 141 19.74 -12.11 -7.60
C ARG A 141 20.55 -13.38 -7.78
N GLU A 142 19.92 -14.54 -7.92
CA GLU A 142 20.63 -15.80 -8.18
C GLU A 142 21.15 -15.83 -9.63
N PRO A 143 22.48 -15.97 -9.84
CA PRO A 143 23.01 -16.17 -11.18
C PRO A 143 22.50 -17.50 -11.75
N PRO A 144 22.21 -17.59 -13.07
CA PRO A 144 21.80 -18.85 -13.66
C PRO A 144 22.89 -19.90 -13.43
N LEU A 145 22.49 -21.08 -12.94
CA LEU A 145 23.40 -22.22 -12.77
C LEU A 145 24.13 -22.47 -14.10
N PRO A 146 25.47 -22.63 -14.10
CA PRO A 146 26.18 -22.98 -15.31
C PRO A 146 25.69 -24.35 -15.79
N VAL A 147 25.21 -24.39 -17.04
CA VAL A 147 24.82 -25.62 -17.78
C VAL A 147 26.08 -26.38 -18.19
#